data_AF-A0A1J6HVD7-F1
#
_entry.id   AF-A0A1J6HVD7-F1
#
_cell.length_a   1.000
_cell.length_b   1.000
_cell.length_c   1.000
_cell.angle_alpha   90.00
_cell.angle_beta   90.00
_cell.angle_gamma   90.00
#
_symmetry.space_group_name_H-M   'P 1'
#
loop_
_entity.id
_entity.type
_entity.pdbx_description
1 polymer ?
#
loop_
_entity_poly.entity_id
_entity_poly.type
_entity_poly.pdbx_seq_one_letter_code
_entity_poly.pdbx_strand_id
1 'polypeptide(L)'
;MSAAAILCGKRSNYFFDDFQCSPSSSSPPVPKRIRCFSSSFSPGRSNFDSDHSFSAVNIFSGSSISSLSALDHLLMIFPDMDKQLVERALEECGDDLDSAIKSLNELRLGSGENPRSVAGSSSATQDSSSQFFTQGTATTNGETTPAEDLSSAKVVHMDSTEWVELFVREMMSASNIDDAKARASRALEVLEKSICACATEATACNFQQENIMLKQQLEALIQENAILKRAVAIQHERQKEFEDRGHELNQLKQSVAQYQEQLRTLEVNNYALSMHLKQAQQSNSIPGRFNPDVF
;
A
#
# COMPACT_ATOMS: atom_id res chain seq x y z
N MET A 1 17.48 -29.82 49.01
CA MET A 1 17.36 -31.26 48.72
C MET A 1 16.32 -31.36 47.60
N SER A 2 16.55 -31.77 46.36
CA SER A 2 17.65 -32.43 45.62
C SER A 2 17.47 -32.01 44.14
N ALA A 3 18.49 -31.55 43.40
CA ALA A 3 19.35 -32.35 42.50
C ALA A 3 18.57 -33.37 41.63
N ALA A 4 18.43 -33.15 40.30
CA ALA A 4 19.29 -33.69 39.21
C ALA A 4 18.80 -35.10 38.75
N ALA A 5 18.82 -35.60 37.51
CA ALA A 5 19.44 -35.26 36.23
C ALA A 5 18.95 -36.25 35.11
N ILE A 6 19.55 -36.11 33.91
CA ILE A 6 19.85 -37.15 32.88
C ILE A 6 18.74 -37.46 31.85
N LEU A 7 18.97 -37.71 30.55
CA LEU A 7 20.02 -37.48 29.54
C LEU A 7 19.57 -38.30 28.28
N CYS A 8 19.73 -37.74 27.08
CA CYS A 8 20.07 -38.39 25.79
C CYS A 8 19.48 -39.73 25.26
N GLY A 9 19.17 -39.69 23.95
CA GLY A 9 19.29 -40.80 22.96
C GLY A 9 18.32 -40.60 21.78
N LYS A 10 18.62 -40.05 20.60
CA LYS A 10 19.61 -40.31 19.52
C LYS A 10 19.29 -41.55 18.64
N ARG A 11 18.83 -41.25 17.40
CA ARG A 11 18.93 -41.95 16.09
C ARG A 11 18.81 -43.49 16.02
N SER A 12 17.93 -43.97 15.14
CA SER A 12 18.31 -44.91 14.07
C SER A 12 17.25 -44.98 12.97
N ASN A 13 17.73 -45.06 11.73
CA ASN A 13 17.00 -45.27 10.48
C ASN A 13 17.62 -46.54 9.82
N TYR A 14 16.80 -47.28 9.08
CA TYR A 14 17.13 -48.34 8.10
C TYR A 14 17.68 -49.71 8.56
N PHE A 15 17.01 -50.77 8.09
CA PHE A 15 17.52 -51.94 7.31
C PHE A 15 16.31 -52.90 7.08
N PHE A 16 16.16 -53.79 6.09
CA PHE A 16 16.59 -54.05 4.69
C PHE A 16 16.10 -55.50 4.41
N ASP A 17 15.64 -55.82 3.19
CA ASP A 17 15.76 -57.11 2.46
C ASP A 17 14.80 -57.02 1.24
N ASP A 18 15.28 -56.73 0.01
CA ASP A 18 15.85 -57.65 -1.00
C ASP A 18 14.98 -58.91 -1.22
N PHE A 19 14.49 -59.20 -2.44
CA PHE A 19 15.28 -59.76 -3.53
C PHE A 19 14.90 -59.28 -4.95
N GLN A 20 15.98 -59.20 -5.75
CA GLN A 20 16.17 -58.92 -7.19
C GLN A 20 15.57 -60.03 -8.11
N CYS A 21 15.47 -60.00 -9.46
CA CYS A 21 16.24 -59.40 -10.56
C CYS A 21 15.44 -59.63 -11.90
N SER A 22 15.15 -58.61 -12.74
CA SER A 22 15.74 -58.28 -14.09
C SER A 22 15.48 -59.27 -15.27
N PRO A 23 15.70 -58.92 -16.58
CA PRO A 23 15.48 -57.69 -17.38
C PRO A 23 14.76 -57.99 -18.75
N SER A 24 14.27 -57.05 -19.59
CA SER A 24 14.92 -56.60 -20.86
C SER A 24 13.96 -55.80 -21.78
N SER A 25 14.46 -54.66 -22.30
CA SER A 25 14.18 -53.91 -23.54
C SER A 25 12.89 -54.07 -24.39
N SER A 26 12.21 -52.95 -24.69
CA SER A 26 12.11 -52.30 -26.03
C SER A 26 10.84 -51.42 -26.16
N SER A 27 10.94 -50.31 -26.91
CA SER A 27 9.84 -49.46 -27.41
C SER A 27 9.95 -49.40 -28.95
N PRO A 28 8.97 -48.86 -29.73
CA PRO A 28 7.49 -48.86 -29.66
C PRO A 28 6.87 -49.35 -31.00
N PRO A 29 5.54 -49.19 -31.24
CA PRO A 29 5.14 -48.45 -32.45
C PRO A 29 3.87 -47.57 -32.32
N VAL A 30 3.83 -46.50 -33.11
CA VAL A 30 2.67 -45.66 -33.55
C VAL A 30 2.42 -46.06 -35.02
N PRO A 31 1.21 -46.09 -35.66
CA PRO A 31 0.28 -44.93 -35.77
C PRO A 31 -1.23 -45.17 -36.07
N LYS A 32 -2.07 -44.11 -35.90
CA LYS A 32 -2.98 -43.50 -36.92
C LYS A 32 -3.96 -42.43 -36.36
N ARG A 33 -3.64 -41.15 -36.62
CA ARG A 33 -4.43 -40.05 -37.23
C ARG A 33 -5.95 -39.93 -36.94
N ILE A 34 -6.39 -38.76 -36.43
CA ILE A 34 -7.41 -37.83 -36.99
C ILE A 34 -7.14 -36.42 -36.41
N ARG A 35 -7.34 -35.38 -37.25
CA ARG A 35 -6.96 -33.97 -37.07
C ARG A 35 -8.17 -33.06 -37.38
N CYS A 36 -8.10 -31.82 -36.86
CA CYS A 36 -8.83 -30.57 -37.20
C CYS A 36 -10.09 -30.29 -36.35
N PHE A 37 -10.39 -29.09 -35.79
CA PHE A 37 -10.07 -27.67 -36.09
C PHE A 37 -10.05 -26.82 -34.79
N SER A 38 -9.07 -25.93 -34.57
CA SER A 38 -9.08 -24.45 -34.72
C SER A 38 -10.12 -23.65 -33.91
N SER A 39 -9.65 -22.87 -32.92
CA SER A 39 -9.92 -21.43 -32.88
C SER A 39 -8.81 -20.69 -32.13
N SER A 40 -8.42 -19.57 -32.73
CA SER A 40 -7.27 -18.71 -32.51
C SER A 40 -7.64 -17.48 -31.70
N PHE A 41 -6.75 -16.96 -30.85
CA PHE A 41 -6.54 -15.51 -30.70
C PHE A 41 -5.20 -15.23 -29.99
N SER A 42 -4.30 -14.53 -30.69
CA SER A 42 -3.12 -13.85 -30.14
C SER A 42 -3.43 -12.36 -29.99
N PRO A 43 -2.70 -11.63 -29.13
CA PRO A 43 -1.84 -10.54 -29.62
C PRO A 43 -0.51 -10.53 -28.84
N GLY A 44 0.64 -10.01 -29.28
CA GLY A 44 1.06 -9.20 -30.41
C GLY A 44 2.38 -8.55 -29.93
N ARG A 45 3.52 -8.92 -30.52
CA ARG A 45 4.84 -8.32 -30.21
C ARG A 45 5.15 -7.29 -31.29
N SER A 46 5.41 -6.05 -30.90
CA SER A 46 6.00 -5.01 -31.75
C SER A 46 7.45 -4.78 -31.32
N ASN A 47 8.39 -5.00 -32.25
CA ASN A 47 9.76 -4.51 -32.17
C ASN A 47 9.79 -3.02 -32.52
N PHE A 48 10.58 -2.25 -31.79
CA PHE A 48 11.30 -1.11 -32.34
C PHE A 48 12.74 -1.16 -31.78
N ASP A 49 13.70 -1.16 -32.68
CA ASP A 49 15.14 -1.15 -32.41
C ASP A 49 15.58 0.20 -31.83
N SER A 50 16.53 0.19 -30.89
CA SER A 50 17.63 1.17 -30.82
C SER A 50 18.72 0.66 -29.87
N ASP A 51 19.94 0.66 -30.40
CA ASP A 51 21.19 0.22 -29.81
C ASP A 51 21.49 0.83 -28.43
N HIS A 52 22.00 0.02 -27.51
CA HIS A 52 23.28 0.28 -26.84
C HIS A 52 23.77 -0.99 -26.12
N SER A 53 24.83 -1.56 -26.67
CA SER A 53 25.65 -2.60 -26.06
C SER A 53 26.33 -2.07 -24.81
N PHE A 54 26.12 -2.68 -23.64
CA PHE A 54 27.17 -2.88 -22.62
C PHE A 54 26.83 -4.07 -21.70
N SER A 55 27.65 -5.11 -21.85
CA SER A 55 28.13 -6.03 -20.82
C SER A 55 27.11 -6.67 -19.85
N ALA A 56 26.76 -7.92 -20.14
CA ALA A 56 26.30 -8.87 -19.14
C ALA A 56 27.43 -9.13 -18.12
N VAL A 57 27.25 -8.63 -16.89
CA VAL A 57 28.00 -9.11 -15.72
C VAL A 57 27.03 -9.85 -14.82
N ASN A 58 27.18 -11.17 -14.82
CA ASN A 58 26.49 -12.06 -13.91
C ASN A 58 27.24 -11.98 -12.56
N ILE A 59 26.72 -11.21 -11.59
CA ILE A 59 27.22 -11.22 -10.21
C ILE A 59 26.03 -11.22 -9.25
N PHE A 60 25.67 -12.43 -8.83
CA PHE A 60 25.34 -12.81 -7.45
C PHE A 60 25.03 -11.65 -6.47
N SER A 61 23.75 -11.33 -6.25
CA SER A 61 23.15 -10.93 -4.97
C SER A 61 21.70 -10.47 -5.18
N GLY A 62 20.74 -11.21 -4.61
CA GLY A 62 19.31 -10.88 -4.65
C GLY A 62 18.91 -9.63 -3.86
N SER A 63 19.87 -8.88 -3.31
CA SER A 63 19.65 -7.66 -2.51
C SER A 63 19.83 -6.36 -3.31
N SER A 64 20.53 -6.38 -4.45
CA SER A 64 20.99 -5.13 -5.10
C SER A 64 19.94 -4.42 -5.97
N ILE A 65 18.86 -5.09 -6.40
CA ILE A 65 17.82 -4.45 -7.22
C ILE A 65 16.93 -3.56 -6.35
N SER A 66 16.65 -4.00 -5.12
CA SER A 66 15.90 -3.22 -4.12
C SER A 66 16.68 -1.99 -3.67
N SER A 67 18.00 -2.14 -3.46
CA SER A 67 18.86 -1.03 -3.02
C SER A 67 18.98 0.07 -4.07
N LEU A 68 19.04 -0.26 -5.36
CA LEU A 68 19.01 0.72 -6.45
C LEU A 68 17.71 1.55 -6.44
N SER A 69 16.55 0.90 -6.30
CA SER A 69 15.26 1.61 -6.25
C SER A 69 15.06 2.45 -4.98
N ALA A 70 15.61 2.01 -3.84
CA ALA A 70 15.56 2.75 -2.58
C ALA A 70 16.51 3.96 -2.59
N LEU A 71 17.69 3.82 -3.20
CA LEU A 71 18.66 4.88 -3.38
C LEU A 71 18.14 5.98 -4.31
N ASP A 72 17.51 5.61 -5.43
CA ASP A 72 16.89 6.57 -6.35
C ASP A 72 15.76 7.36 -5.66
N HIS A 73 14.98 6.71 -4.80
CA HIS A 73 13.93 7.37 -4.01
C HIS A 73 14.51 8.34 -2.97
N LEU A 74 15.61 7.97 -2.28
CA LEU A 74 16.29 8.85 -1.34
C LEU A 74 16.93 10.07 -2.02
N LEU A 75 17.49 9.90 -3.22
CA LEU A 75 18.03 11.02 -4.01
C LEU A 75 16.93 12.01 -4.46
N MET A 76 15.71 11.52 -4.70
CA MET A 76 14.56 12.40 -4.95
C MET A 76 14.15 13.20 -3.70
N ILE A 77 14.25 12.61 -2.51
CA ILE A 77 13.90 13.29 -1.25
C ILE A 77 15.01 14.25 -0.82
N PHE A 78 16.27 13.92 -1.11
CA PHE A 78 17.45 14.68 -0.70
C PHE A 78 18.33 15.08 -1.92
N PRO A 79 17.83 15.96 -2.81
CA PRO A 79 18.56 16.36 -4.02
C PRO A 79 19.83 17.15 -3.74
N ASP A 80 19.94 17.78 -2.56
CA ASP A 80 21.10 18.58 -2.16
C ASP A 80 22.22 17.77 -1.48
N MET A 81 22.01 16.46 -1.25
CA MET A 81 22.95 15.60 -0.52
C MET A 81 23.83 14.78 -1.47
N ASP A 82 25.09 14.55 -1.09
CA ASP A 82 26.00 13.75 -1.89
C ASP A 82 25.54 12.29 -1.98
N LYS A 83 25.59 11.72 -3.19
CA LYS A 83 25.11 10.38 -3.49
C LYS A 83 25.81 9.31 -2.65
N GLN A 84 27.10 9.47 -2.36
CA GLN A 84 27.87 8.51 -1.56
C GLN A 84 27.46 8.53 -0.08
N LEU A 85 26.98 9.67 0.44
CA LEU A 85 26.45 9.78 1.80
C LEU A 85 25.08 9.11 1.91
N VAL A 86 24.24 9.26 0.88
CA VAL A 86 22.92 8.62 0.80
C VAL A 86 23.05 7.09 0.69
N GLU A 87 23.95 6.62 -0.15
CA GLU A 87 24.25 5.19 -0.32
C GLU A 87 24.79 4.58 0.98
N ARG A 88 25.75 5.24 1.64
CA ARG A 88 26.29 4.78 2.93
C ARG A 88 25.22 4.73 4.03
N ALA A 89 24.36 5.75 4.12
CA ALA A 89 23.29 5.76 5.12
C ALA A 89 22.27 4.64 4.89
N LEU A 90 21.99 4.30 3.63
CA LEU A 90 21.11 3.18 3.27
C LEU A 90 21.73 1.82 3.61
N GLU A 91 23.03 1.65 3.34
CA GLU A 91 23.78 0.44 3.74
C GLU A 91 23.85 0.26 5.26
N GLU A 92 24.08 1.36 5.99
CA GLU A 92 24.19 1.36 7.46
C GLU A 92 22.83 1.12 8.15
N CYS A 93 21.73 1.50 7.48
CA CYS A 93 20.36 1.22 7.90
C CYS A 93 19.84 -0.13 7.41
N GLY A 94 20.65 -0.94 6.72
CA GLY A 94 20.29 -2.29 6.28
C GLY A 94 19.17 -2.31 5.23
N ASP A 95 19.26 -1.43 4.23
CA ASP A 95 18.27 -1.27 3.15
C ASP A 95 16.86 -0.83 3.64
N ASP A 96 16.72 -0.40 4.89
CA ASP A 96 15.47 0.16 5.42
C ASP A 96 15.35 1.65 5.08
N LEU A 97 14.40 1.96 4.20
CA LEU A 97 14.17 3.32 3.69
C LEU A 97 13.79 4.30 4.80
N ASP A 98 12.93 3.89 5.74
CA ASP A 98 12.44 4.78 6.80
C ASP A 98 13.55 5.14 7.79
N SER A 99 14.39 4.16 8.15
CA SER A 99 15.58 4.39 8.97
C SER A 99 16.63 5.24 8.26
N ALA A 100 16.84 5.04 6.95
CA ALA A 100 17.75 5.84 6.14
C ALA A 100 17.28 7.30 6.01
N ILE A 101 15.98 7.54 5.79
CA ILE A 101 15.38 8.88 5.78
C ILE A 101 15.59 9.57 7.13
N LYS A 102 15.41 8.86 8.24
CA LYS A 102 15.60 9.43 9.58
C LYS A 102 17.07 9.79 9.83
N SER A 103 18.00 8.89 9.50
CA SER A 103 19.45 9.12 9.63
C SER A 103 19.93 10.30 8.77
N LEU A 104 19.48 10.39 7.52
CA LEU A 104 19.82 11.49 6.62
C LEU A 104 19.24 12.84 7.09
N ASN A 105 18.04 12.83 7.66
CA ASN A 105 17.47 14.01 8.31
C ASN A 105 18.26 14.42 9.57
N GLU A 106 18.69 13.46 10.39
CA GLU A 106 19.55 13.73 11.54
C GLU A 106 20.93 14.27 11.13
N LEU A 107 21.50 13.82 10.01
CA LEU A 107 22.75 14.37 9.44
C LEU A 107 22.55 15.80 8.91
N ARG A 108 21.42 16.03 8.23
CA ARG A 108 20.98 17.35 7.73
C ARG A 108 20.80 18.36 8.86
N LEU A 109 20.29 17.93 10.01
CA LEU A 109 20.04 18.78 11.18
C LEU A 109 21.28 18.89 12.09
N GLY A 110 22.00 17.78 12.29
CA GLY A 110 23.20 17.69 13.13
C GLY A 110 24.44 18.33 12.54
N SER A 111 24.49 18.57 11.22
CA SER A 111 25.55 19.37 10.58
C SER A 111 25.55 20.85 10.99
N GLY A 112 24.53 21.30 11.74
CA GLY A 112 24.44 22.67 12.26
C GLY A 112 24.91 22.87 13.71
N GLU A 113 25.13 21.81 14.48
CA GLU A 113 25.32 21.99 15.93
C GLU A 113 26.11 20.87 16.61
N ASN A 114 27.37 21.17 16.89
CA ASN A 114 27.96 20.89 18.19
C ASN A 114 29.00 21.98 18.48
N PRO A 115 29.05 22.51 19.71
CA PRO A 115 29.23 21.64 20.86
C PRO A 115 28.36 21.97 22.09
N ARG A 116 28.18 20.91 22.90
CA ARG A 116 28.27 20.91 24.37
C ARG A 116 26.94 20.70 25.10
N SER A 117 26.73 19.44 25.48
CA SER A 117 25.92 19.02 26.63
C SER A 117 26.20 19.86 27.88
N VAL A 118 25.16 20.42 28.51
CA VAL A 118 24.95 20.47 29.97
C VAL A 118 23.44 20.54 30.25
N ALA A 119 23.05 19.82 31.31
CA ALA A 119 21.74 19.60 31.93
C ALA A 119 20.86 20.81 32.29
N GLY A 120 19.58 20.49 32.58
CA GLY A 120 18.68 21.23 33.49
C GLY A 120 17.46 21.86 32.79
N SER A 121 16.27 21.23 32.81
CA SER A 121 15.21 21.32 33.84
C SER A 121 14.28 22.53 33.73
N SER A 122 12.95 22.24 33.76
CA SER A 122 11.82 23.08 34.24
C SER A 122 11.46 24.36 33.44
N SER A 123 10.22 24.85 33.36
CA SER A 123 8.91 24.47 33.92
C SER A 123 7.78 25.17 33.15
N ALA A 124 6.57 24.65 33.34
CA ALA A 124 5.24 25.17 33.02
C ALA A 124 4.95 26.64 33.41
N THR A 125 3.94 27.23 32.76
CA THR A 125 2.73 27.88 33.33
C THR A 125 1.89 28.46 32.17
N GLN A 126 0.63 28.04 31.95
CA GLN A 126 -0.62 28.64 32.48
C GLN A 126 -0.83 30.11 32.03
N ASP A 127 -1.98 30.63 31.64
CA ASP A 127 -3.38 30.18 31.58
C ASP A 127 -4.19 31.31 30.87
N SER A 128 -5.50 31.09 30.71
CA SER A 128 -6.58 32.10 30.65
C SER A 128 -7.24 32.41 29.30
N SER A 129 -8.32 31.68 29.12
CA SER A 129 -9.54 31.98 28.37
C SER A 129 -10.28 33.22 28.90
N SER A 130 -10.89 34.02 28.02
CA SER A 130 -12.21 34.64 28.28
C SER A 130 -12.88 35.23 27.02
N GLN A 131 -13.96 34.54 26.67
CA GLN A 131 -15.14 34.82 25.85
C GLN A 131 -15.82 36.20 26.10
N PHE A 132 -16.38 36.88 25.07
CA PHE A 132 -17.83 37.18 24.94
C PHE A 132 -18.24 38.00 23.69
N PHE A 133 -19.53 37.88 23.39
CA PHE A 133 -20.30 38.23 22.18
C PHE A 133 -20.86 39.69 22.10
N THR A 134 -21.14 40.09 20.85
CA THR A 134 -22.31 40.84 20.30
C THR A 134 -22.51 42.36 20.42
N GLN A 135 -23.11 42.86 19.31
CA GLN A 135 -24.02 44.01 19.11
C GLN A 135 -23.32 45.30 18.61
N GLY A 136 -23.61 45.91 17.45
CA GLY A 136 -24.74 45.87 16.53
C GLY A 136 -25.51 47.20 16.60
N THR A 137 -25.37 48.11 15.62
CA THR A 137 -26.39 49.11 15.19
C THR A 137 -25.91 50.00 14.04
N ALA A 138 -26.89 50.51 13.29
CA ALA A 138 -26.82 50.98 11.91
C ALA A 138 -26.83 52.53 11.74
N THR A 139 -26.91 52.94 10.46
CA THR A 139 -27.17 54.28 9.87
C THR A 139 -25.91 55.13 9.68
N THR A 140 -25.63 55.76 8.53
CA THR A 140 -26.48 56.61 7.66
C THR A 140 -25.89 56.72 6.24
N ASN A 141 -26.73 57.11 5.29
CA ASN A 141 -26.43 57.35 3.86
C ASN A 141 -25.43 58.50 3.64
N GLY A 142 -24.64 58.40 2.57
CA GLY A 142 -23.88 59.50 2.01
C GLY A 142 -23.30 59.13 0.66
N GLU A 143 -24.07 59.36 -0.40
CA GLU A 143 -23.67 59.27 -1.79
C GLU A 143 -22.54 60.26 -2.11
N THR A 144 -21.38 59.79 -2.56
CA THR A 144 -20.43 60.59 -3.37
C THR A 144 -19.48 59.68 -4.17
N THR A 145 -19.65 59.68 -5.50
CA THR A 145 -18.66 59.46 -6.58
C THR A 145 -17.69 58.25 -6.52
N PRO A 146 -17.79 57.28 -7.47
CA PRO A 146 -16.72 56.32 -7.74
C PRO A 146 -15.79 56.91 -8.80
N ALA A 147 -14.83 57.74 -8.38
CA ALA A 147 -13.83 58.30 -9.30
C ALA A 147 -12.37 57.95 -8.92
N GLU A 148 -12.11 57.48 -7.70
CA GLU A 148 -10.74 57.18 -7.24
C GLU A 148 -10.35 55.69 -7.34
N ASP A 149 -11.31 54.77 -7.38
CA ASP A 149 -11.04 53.32 -7.47
C ASP A 149 -10.41 52.89 -8.81
N LEU A 150 -10.65 53.65 -9.88
CA LEU A 150 -10.10 53.34 -11.21
C LEU A 150 -8.61 53.68 -11.31
N SER A 151 -8.12 54.65 -10.54
CA SER A 151 -6.70 55.02 -10.52
C SER A 151 -5.87 54.03 -9.68
N SER A 152 -6.42 53.56 -8.57
CA SER A 152 -5.71 52.60 -7.71
C SER A 152 -5.66 51.20 -8.32
N ALA A 153 -6.71 50.77 -9.04
CA ALA A 153 -6.72 49.48 -9.73
C ALA A 153 -5.73 49.42 -10.92
N LYS A 154 -5.55 50.54 -11.63
CA LYS A 154 -4.60 50.62 -12.77
C LYS A 154 -3.12 50.56 -12.31
N VAL A 155 -2.84 51.01 -11.10
CA VAL A 155 -1.49 51.09 -10.51
C VAL A 155 -0.95 49.72 -10.08
N VAL A 156 -1.82 48.77 -9.72
CA VAL A 156 -1.43 47.43 -9.23
C VAL A 156 -0.93 46.52 -10.36
N HIS A 157 -1.32 46.78 -11.60
CA HIS A 157 -0.95 45.99 -12.78
C HIS A 157 -0.28 46.87 -13.85
N MET A 158 0.71 47.65 -13.42
CA MET A 158 1.53 48.45 -14.34
C MET A 158 2.90 47.80 -14.46
N ASP A 159 3.37 47.61 -15.69
CA ASP A 159 4.63 46.93 -15.97
C ASP A 159 5.82 47.75 -15.49
N SER A 160 6.96 47.10 -15.20
CA SER A 160 8.16 47.77 -14.68
C SER A 160 8.64 48.91 -15.58
N THR A 161 8.49 48.77 -16.90
CA THR A 161 8.82 49.80 -17.88
C THR A 161 7.87 50.99 -17.80
N GLU A 162 6.56 50.76 -17.65
CA GLU A 162 5.55 51.82 -17.55
C GLU A 162 5.70 52.62 -16.25
N TRP A 163 6.08 51.95 -15.15
CA TRP A 163 6.43 52.60 -13.88
C TRP A 163 7.63 53.52 -13.99
N VAL A 164 8.71 53.07 -14.66
CA VAL A 164 9.91 53.88 -14.87
C VAL A 164 9.60 55.11 -15.71
N GLU A 165 8.83 54.95 -16.79
CA GLU A 165 8.41 56.08 -17.62
C GLU A 165 7.53 57.08 -16.87
N LEU A 166 6.59 56.62 -16.05
CA LEU A 166 5.73 57.48 -15.24
C LEU A 166 6.55 58.22 -14.17
N PHE A 167 7.47 57.52 -13.52
CA PHE A 167 8.35 58.10 -12.50
C PHE A 167 9.25 59.21 -13.09
N VAL A 168 9.90 58.92 -14.23
CA VAL A 168 10.76 59.90 -14.92
C VAL A 168 9.93 61.08 -15.43
N ARG A 169 8.75 60.84 -16.00
CA ARG A 169 7.84 61.89 -16.46
C ARG A 169 7.40 62.82 -15.33
N GLU A 170 7.07 62.28 -14.17
CA GLU A 170 6.68 63.08 -13.00
C GLU A 170 7.83 63.92 -12.47
N MET A 171 9.05 63.38 -12.37
CA MET A 171 10.21 64.16 -11.95
C MET A 171 10.58 65.25 -12.97
N MET A 172 10.48 64.96 -14.27
CA MET A 172 10.76 65.94 -15.34
C MET A 172 9.76 67.12 -15.35
N SER A 173 8.58 66.95 -14.75
CA SER A 173 7.56 68.00 -14.61
C SER A 173 7.75 68.89 -13.38
N ALA A 174 8.75 68.61 -12.54
CA ALA A 174 8.98 69.32 -11.30
C ALA A 174 9.48 70.75 -11.53
N SER A 175 9.01 71.69 -10.71
CA SER A 175 9.40 73.11 -10.83
C SER A 175 10.71 73.46 -10.11
N ASN A 176 11.12 72.64 -9.15
CA ASN A 176 12.37 72.76 -8.41
C ASN A 176 12.78 71.40 -7.80
N ILE A 177 13.96 71.33 -7.20
CA ILE A 177 14.52 70.09 -6.63
C ILE A 177 13.65 69.54 -5.49
N ASP A 178 13.05 70.40 -4.67
CA ASP A 178 12.23 69.95 -3.54
C ASP A 178 10.87 69.41 -4.00
N ASP A 179 10.29 69.99 -5.05
CA ASP A 179 9.11 69.46 -5.76
C ASP A 179 9.42 68.12 -6.42
N ALA A 180 10.59 67.97 -7.05
CA ALA A 180 11.04 66.70 -7.62
C ALA A 180 11.16 65.60 -6.55
N LYS A 181 11.74 65.93 -5.39
CA LYS A 181 11.82 65.01 -4.23
C LYS A 181 10.44 64.63 -3.70
N ALA A 182 9.53 65.59 -3.56
CA ALA A 182 8.17 65.33 -3.09
C ALA A 182 7.40 64.43 -4.08
N ARG A 183 7.56 64.66 -5.39
CA ARG A 183 6.97 63.80 -6.44
C ARG A 183 7.57 62.40 -6.45
N ALA A 184 8.89 62.29 -6.36
CA ALA A 184 9.57 61.00 -6.27
C ALA A 184 9.13 60.21 -5.04
N SER A 185 9.04 60.86 -3.88
CA SER A 185 8.56 60.23 -2.64
C SER A 185 7.15 59.69 -2.79
N ARG A 186 6.22 60.46 -3.36
CA ARG A 186 4.83 60.00 -3.59
C ARG A 186 4.77 58.84 -4.57
N ALA A 187 5.52 58.91 -5.68
CA ALA A 187 5.53 57.85 -6.67
C ALA A 187 6.10 56.53 -6.12
N LEU A 188 7.16 56.59 -5.30
CA LEU A 188 7.72 55.41 -4.63
C LEU A 188 6.80 54.85 -3.54
N GLU A 189 6.09 55.70 -2.79
CA GLU A 189 5.10 55.24 -1.80
C GLU A 189 3.94 54.48 -2.48
N VAL A 190 3.48 54.96 -3.64
CA VAL A 190 2.45 54.27 -4.42
C VAL A 190 2.98 52.94 -4.96
N LEU A 191 4.23 52.90 -5.43
CA LEU A 191 4.88 51.66 -5.86
C LEU A 191 5.00 50.65 -4.71
N GLU A 192 5.43 51.07 -3.53
CA GLU A 192 5.52 50.22 -2.33
C GLU A 192 4.16 49.62 -1.98
N LYS A 193 3.11 50.44 -1.93
CA LYS A 193 1.73 49.97 -1.69
C LYS A 193 1.29 48.96 -2.74
N SER A 194 1.62 49.18 -4.01
CA SER A 194 1.28 48.26 -5.10
C SER A 194 2.00 46.91 -4.99
N ILE A 195 3.29 46.92 -4.63
CA ILE A 195 4.09 45.71 -4.41
C ILE A 195 3.57 44.94 -3.20
N CYS A 196 3.30 45.63 -2.08
CA CYS A 196 2.75 45.00 -0.88
C CYS A 196 1.37 44.38 -1.13
N ALA A 197 0.50 45.07 -1.87
CA ALA A 197 -0.82 44.54 -2.24
C ALA A 197 -0.69 43.28 -3.11
N CYS A 198 0.12 43.35 -4.18
CA CYS A 198 0.36 42.23 -5.08
C CYS A 198 0.98 41.02 -4.35
N ALA A 199 1.97 41.23 -3.49
CA ALA A 199 2.59 40.16 -2.71
C ALA A 199 1.60 39.48 -1.74
N THR A 200 0.72 40.28 -1.12
CA THR A 200 -0.31 39.76 -0.21
C THR A 200 -1.35 38.94 -0.97
N GLU A 201 -1.82 39.43 -2.12
CA GLU A 201 -2.79 38.75 -2.96
C GLU A 201 -2.22 37.45 -3.56
N ALA A 202 -0.97 37.48 -4.05
CA ALA A 202 -0.29 36.30 -4.55
C ALA A 202 -0.14 35.21 -3.47
N THR A 203 0.21 35.60 -2.24
CA THR A 203 0.30 34.67 -1.10
C THR A 203 -1.06 34.07 -0.75
N ALA A 204 -2.12 34.88 -0.76
CA ALA A 204 -3.48 34.42 -0.49
C ALA A 204 -3.98 33.46 -1.57
N CYS A 205 -3.71 33.75 -2.85
CA CYS A 205 -4.05 32.88 -3.97
C CYS A 205 -3.32 31.53 -3.90
N ASN A 206 -2.00 31.55 -3.64
CA ASN A 206 -1.21 30.33 -3.45
C ASN A 206 -1.75 29.47 -2.30
N PHE A 207 -2.01 30.10 -1.14
CA PHE A 207 -2.57 29.39 0.01
C PHE A 207 -3.96 28.79 -0.29
N GLN A 208 -4.81 29.54 -1.00
CA GLN A 208 -6.13 29.05 -1.40
C GLN A 208 -6.00 27.84 -2.35
N GLN A 209 -5.09 27.90 -3.32
CA GLN A 209 -4.85 26.82 -4.27
C GLN A 209 -4.32 25.55 -3.57
N GLU A 210 -3.35 25.70 -2.68
CA GLU A 210 -2.86 24.59 -1.84
C GLU A 210 -3.98 24.00 -0.98
N ASN A 211 -4.83 24.83 -0.39
CA ASN A 211 -5.96 24.37 0.42
C ASN A 211 -6.97 23.54 -0.38
N ILE A 212 -7.26 23.96 -1.61
CA ILE A 212 -8.13 23.21 -2.53
C ILE A 212 -7.49 21.88 -2.89
N MET A 213 -6.19 21.87 -3.22
CA MET A 213 -5.47 20.65 -3.56
C MET A 213 -5.43 19.65 -2.40
N LEU A 214 -5.14 20.11 -1.18
CA LEU A 214 -5.12 19.27 0.02
C LEU A 214 -6.51 18.71 0.34
N LYS A 215 -7.57 19.50 0.17
CA LYS A 215 -8.96 19.01 0.33
C LYS A 215 -9.31 17.93 -0.68
N GLN A 216 -8.90 18.08 -1.93
CA GLN A 216 -9.12 17.07 -2.97
C GLN A 216 -8.36 15.76 -2.68
N GLN A 217 -7.10 15.85 -2.23
CA GLN A 217 -6.34 14.67 -1.82
C GLN A 217 -6.97 13.97 -0.62
N LEU A 218 -7.42 14.73 0.38
CA LEU A 218 -8.11 14.17 1.55
C LEU A 218 -9.40 13.44 1.13
N GLU A 219 -10.18 14.03 0.24
CA GLU A 219 -11.41 13.42 -0.25
C GLU A 219 -11.14 12.12 -1.04
N ALA A 220 -10.10 12.11 -1.88
CA ALA A 220 -9.65 10.90 -2.57
C ALA A 220 -9.25 9.79 -1.59
N LEU A 221 -8.46 10.12 -0.57
CA LEU A 221 -8.06 9.15 0.48
C LEU A 221 -9.28 8.60 1.25
N ILE A 222 -10.27 9.44 1.53
CA ILE A 222 -11.51 9.00 2.19
C ILE A 222 -12.27 8.01 1.30
N GLN A 223 -12.36 8.27 0.00
CA GLN A 223 -13.00 7.39 -0.97
C GLN A 223 -12.27 6.04 -1.08
N GLU A 224 -10.94 6.06 -1.19
CA GLU A 224 -10.12 4.84 -1.20
C GLU A 224 -10.27 4.04 0.11
N ASN A 225 -10.28 4.71 1.26
CA ASN A 225 -10.49 4.06 2.55
C ASN A 225 -11.87 3.38 2.63
N ALA A 226 -12.91 3.98 2.04
CA ALA A 226 -14.24 3.38 1.97
C ALA A 226 -14.26 2.13 1.07
N ILE A 227 -13.56 2.17 -0.07
CA ILE A 227 -13.39 1.01 -0.97
C ILE A 227 -12.67 -0.12 -0.24
N LEU A 228 -11.57 0.19 0.46
CA LEU A 228 -10.80 -0.78 1.24
C LEU A 228 -11.64 -1.41 2.37
N LYS A 229 -12.39 -0.61 3.12
CA LYS A 229 -13.32 -1.12 4.15
C LYS A 229 -14.35 -2.08 3.55
N ARG A 230 -14.92 -1.75 2.38
CA ARG A 230 -15.85 -2.63 1.68
C ARG A 230 -15.18 -3.93 1.22
N ALA A 231 -13.97 -3.85 0.68
CA ALA A 231 -13.21 -5.03 0.25
C ALA A 231 -12.91 -5.96 1.43
N VAL A 232 -12.49 -5.42 2.57
CA VAL A 232 -12.23 -6.18 3.80
C VAL A 232 -13.51 -6.85 4.32
N ALA A 233 -14.65 -6.15 4.32
CA ALA A 233 -15.92 -6.73 4.73
C ALA A 233 -16.33 -7.93 3.85
N ILE A 234 -16.19 -7.80 2.52
CA ILE A 234 -16.48 -8.89 1.57
C ILE A 234 -15.50 -10.05 1.80
N GLN A 235 -14.22 -9.77 2.03
CA GLN A 235 -13.23 -10.81 2.28
C GLN A 235 -13.53 -11.58 3.56
N HIS A 236 -13.94 -10.88 4.62
CA HIS A 236 -14.33 -11.51 5.88
C HIS A 236 -15.60 -12.37 5.72
N GLU A 237 -16.60 -11.91 4.99
CA GLU A 237 -17.81 -12.68 4.69
C GLU A 237 -17.47 -13.98 3.93
N ARG A 238 -16.64 -13.89 2.89
CA ARG A 238 -16.20 -15.06 2.13
C ARG A 238 -15.39 -16.06 2.95
N GLN A 239 -14.53 -15.56 3.84
CA GLN A 239 -13.75 -16.40 4.75
C GLN A 239 -14.69 -17.16 5.70
N LYS A 240 -15.67 -16.46 6.27
CA LYS A 240 -16.68 -17.07 7.14
C LYS A 240 -17.49 -18.15 6.41
N GLU A 241 -17.98 -17.88 5.20
CA GLU A 241 -18.68 -18.89 4.41
C GLU A 241 -17.80 -20.12 4.11
N PHE A 242 -16.50 -19.93 3.92
CA PHE A 242 -15.58 -21.04 3.70
C PHE A 242 -15.40 -21.90 4.95
N GLU A 243 -15.31 -21.27 6.11
CA GLU A 243 -15.27 -21.96 7.41
C GLU A 243 -16.57 -22.73 7.68
N ASP A 244 -17.72 -22.10 7.44
CA ASP A 244 -19.04 -22.73 7.57
C ASP A 244 -19.18 -23.95 6.64
N ARG A 245 -18.82 -23.80 5.36
CA ARG A 245 -18.76 -24.93 4.41
C ARG A 245 -17.78 -26.02 4.85
N GLY A 246 -16.67 -25.64 5.48
CA GLY A 246 -15.71 -26.57 6.06
C GLY A 246 -16.32 -27.40 7.20
N HIS A 247 -17.10 -26.78 8.07
CA HIS A 247 -17.84 -27.48 9.13
C HIS A 247 -18.89 -28.44 8.57
N GLU A 248 -19.68 -28.01 7.59
CA GLU A 248 -20.68 -28.87 6.92
C GLU A 248 -20.03 -30.08 6.22
N LEU A 249 -18.94 -29.85 5.50
CA LEU A 249 -18.21 -30.90 4.81
C LEU A 249 -17.63 -31.94 5.79
N ASN A 250 -17.15 -31.50 6.96
CA ASN A 250 -16.69 -32.41 8.00
C ASN A 250 -17.84 -33.21 8.63
N GLN A 251 -19.00 -32.59 8.85
CA GLN A 251 -20.19 -33.30 9.32
C GLN A 251 -20.64 -34.37 8.30
N LEU A 252 -20.66 -34.04 7.01
CA LEU A 252 -21.02 -34.98 5.95
C LEU A 252 -20.01 -36.13 5.83
N LYS A 253 -18.71 -35.87 5.98
CA LYS A 253 -17.69 -36.92 6.04
C LYS A 253 -17.95 -37.89 7.19
N GLN A 254 -18.33 -37.36 8.36
CA GLN A 254 -18.64 -38.20 9.52
C GLN A 254 -19.88 -39.07 9.27
N SER A 255 -20.96 -38.52 8.70
CA SER A 255 -22.16 -39.30 8.39
C SER A 255 -21.90 -40.36 7.31
N VAL A 256 -21.10 -40.04 6.28
CA VAL A 256 -20.69 -41.01 5.26
C VAL A 256 -19.89 -42.15 5.89
N ALA A 257 -18.93 -41.85 6.78
CA ALA A 257 -18.17 -42.88 7.49
C ALA A 257 -19.08 -43.77 8.35
N GLN A 258 -20.07 -43.19 9.03
CA GLN A 258 -21.07 -43.94 9.80
C GLN A 258 -21.89 -44.89 8.92
N TYR A 259 -22.38 -44.44 7.77
CA TYR A 259 -23.13 -45.29 6.85
C TYR A 259 -22.27 -46.42 6.25
N GLN A 260 -21.01 -46.14 5.93
CA GLN A 260 -20.06 -47.16 5.48
C GLN A 260 -19.83 -48.24 6.55
N GLU A 261 -19.72 -47.85 7.82
CA GLU A 261 -19.59 -48.78 8.95
C GLU A 261 -20.83 -49.67 9.13
N GLN A 262 -22.02 -49.07 9.06
CA GLN A 262 -23.28 -49.79 9.12
C GLN A 262 -23.41 -50.81 7.98
N LEU A 263 -23.02 -50.42 6.77
CA LEU A 263 -23.09 -51.27 5.59
C LEU A 263 -22.15 -52.47 5.75
N ARG A 264 -20.91 -52.25 6.20
CA ARG A 264 -19.97 -53.35 6.50
C ARG A 264 -20.49 -54.30 7.58
N THR A 265 -21.11 -53.77 8.62
CA THR A 265 -21.72 -54.58 9.71
C THR A 265 -22.84 -55.46 9.18
N LEU A 266 -23.73 -54.89 8.35
CA LEU A 266 -24.82 -55.64 7.73
C LEU A 266 -24.31 -56.72 6.76
N GLU A 267 -23.28 -56.43 5.98
CA GLU A 267 -22.64 -57.42 5.10
C GLU A 267 -22.08 -58.60 5.89
N VAL A 268 -21.36 -58.35 6.99
CA VAL A 268 -20.84 -59.41 7.88
C VAL A 268 -21.97 -60.23 8.50
N ASN A 269 -23.02 -59.57 9.00
CA ASN A 269 -24.18 -60.26 9.59
C ASN A 269 -24.91 -61.12 8.56
N ASN A 270 -25.12 -60.62 7.34
CA ASN A 270 -25.77 -61.36 6.27
C ASN A 270 -24.95 -62.58 5.86
N TYR A 271 -23.62 -62.44 5.77
CA TYR A 271 -22.72 -63.55 5.53
C TYR A 271 -22.80 -64.61 6.63
N ALA A 272 -22.73 -64.21 7.91
CA ALA A 272 -22.84 -65.12 9.05
C ALA A 272 -24.17 -65.88 9.05
N LEU A 273 -25.30 -65.19 8.84
CA LEU A 273 -26.62 -65.80 8.72
C LEU A 273 -26.69 -66.79 7.55
N SER A 274 -26.16 -66.42 6.39
CA SER A 274 -26.11 -67.28 5.21
C SER A 274 -25.28 -68.56 5.47
N MET A 275 -24.17 -68.44 6.21
CA MET A 275 -23.35 -69.59 6.62
C MET A 275 -24.08 -70.49 7.61
N HIS A 276 -24.72 -69.93 8.64
CA HIS A 276 -25.52 -70.70 9.60
C HIS A 276 -26.70 -71.42 8.93
N LEU A 277 -27.38 -70.76 7.99
CA LEU A 277 -28.48 -71.35 7.24
C LEU A 277 -28.00 -72.56 6.42
N LYS A 278 -26.88 -72.45 5.71
CA LYS A 278 -26.27 -73.57 4.98
C LYS A 278 -25.90 -74.72 5.92
N GLN A 279 -25.33 -74.42 7.08
CA GLN A 279 -24.97 -75.43 8.08
C GLN A 279 -26.21 -76.15 8.62
N ALA A 280 -27.30 -75.42 8.93
CA ALA A 280 -28.56 -76.00 9.38
C ALA A 280 -29.24 -76.88 8.31
N GLN A 281 -29.13 -76.51 7.03
CA GLN A 281 -29.64 -77.34 5.93
C GLN A 281 -28.84 -78.64 5.77
N GLN A 282 -27.52 -78.59 5.97
CA GLN A 282 -26.65 -79.77 5.87
C GLN A 282 -26.77 -80.69 7.10
N SER A 283 -26.97 -80.13 8.30
CA SER A 283 -27.16 -80.90 9.54
C SER A 283 -28.57 -81.48 9.70
N ASN A 284 -29.56 -81.02 8.91
CA ASN A 284 -30.88 -81.66 8.77
C ASN A 284 -30.85 -82.92 7.89
N SER A 285 -29.78 -83.71 7.99
CA SER A 285 -29.74 -85.08 7.51
C SER A 285 -30.41 -85.99 8.54
N ILE A 286 -31.73 -85.82 8.74
CA ILE A 286 -32.58 -86.89 9.27
C ILE A 286 -33.03 -87.73 8.06
N PRO A 287 -32.57 -88.99 7.91
CA PRO A 287 -33.12 -89.88 6.91
C PRO A 287 -34.55 -90.24 7.28
N GLY A 288 -35.51 -89.64 6.58
CA GLY A 288 -36.89 -90.10 6.53
C GLY A 288 -37.78 -89.62 7.68
N ARG A 289 -38.66 -88.66 7.38
CA ARG A 289 -40.12 -88.72 7.59
C ARG A 289 -40.70 -87.33 7.37
N PHE A 290 -40.86 -86.95 6.09
CA PHE A 290 -41.99 -86.12 5.74
C PHE A 290 -43.21 -87.06 5.73
N ASN A 291 -44.25 -86.75 6.53
CA ASN A 291 -45.54 -87.41 6.38
C ASN A 291 -46.17 -86.90 5.07
N PRO A 292 -46.43 -87.76 4.07
CA PRO A 292 -47.34 -87.41 3.01
C PRO A 292 -48.77 -87.52 3.55
N ASP A 293 -49.63 -86.64 3.08
CA ASP A 293 -51.08 -86.60 3.34
C ASP A 293 -51.52 -86.20 4.75
N VAL A 294 -51.81 -84.90 4.89
CA VAL A 294 -52.98 -84.45 5.63
C VAL A 294 -53.87 -83.71 4.63
N PHE A 295 -55.04 -84.29 4.38
CA PHE A 295 -56.13 -83.78 3.55
C PHE A 295 -56.68 -82.44 4.06
#